data_AF-A0A534TBC4-F1
#
_entry.id   AF-A0A534TBC4-F1
#
_cell.length_a   1.000
_cell.length_b   1.000
_cell.length_c   1.000
_cell.angle_alpha   90.00
_cell.angle_beta   90.00
_cell.angle_gamma   90.00
#
_symmetry.space_group_name_H-M   'P 1'
#
loop_
_entity.id
_entity.type
_entity.pdbx_description
1 polymer ?
#
loop_
_entity_poly.entity_id
_entity_poly.type
_entity_poly.pdbx_seq_one_letter_code
_entity_poly.pdbx_strand_id
1 'polypeptide(L)'
;MNRLSVTHVSVGIAILVALLRLVAPAPLETLDLKLLDFRHQLRGPLAAGNDVVIVAIDEPSLAEIGRWPWPRTQLAKLVGGLTEAGVSVIGFDVVFDQPDPGVDLKTLRAAAAAAPERPARDLLDVVDNDEQLAAAFRASGRVVLGHFFEFG
;
A
#
# COMPACT_ATOMS: atom_id res chain seq x y z
N MET A 1 -51.73 -25.98 -7.62
CA MET A 1 -50.29 -26.18 -7.33
C MET A 1 -50.03 -25.69 -5.90
N ASN A 2 -49.74 -26.60 -4.97
CA ASN A 2 -49.74 -26.28 -3.53
C ASN A 2 -48.53 -25.42 -3.15
N ARG A 3 -48.77 -24.23 -2.60
CA ARG A 3 -47.72 -23.30 -2.14
C ARG A 3 -46.68 -23.96 -1.22
N LEU A 4 -47.12 -24.95 -0.43
CA LEU A 4 -46.27 -25.76 0.43
C LEU A 4 -45.24 -26.60 -0.33
N SER A 5 -45.52 -27.15 -1.53
CA SER A 5 -44.51 -27.94 -2.24
C SER A 5 -43.42 -27.06 -2.86
N VAL A 6 -43.80 -25.84 -3.28
CA VAL A 6 -42.86 -24.87 -3.86
C VAL A 6 -41.85 -24.41 -2.81
N THR A 7 -42.29 -24.12 -1.57
CA THR A 7 -41.37 -23.68 -0.51
C THR A 7 -40.34 -24.73 -0.12
N HIS A 8 -40.71 -26.01 -0.05
CA HIS A 8 -39.75 -27.08 0.28
C HIS A 8 -38.73 -27.28 -0.84
N VAL A 9 -39.14 -27.16 -2.11
CA VAL A 9 -38.23 -27.24 -3.26
C VAL A 9 -37.25 -26.06 -3.24
N SER A 10 -37.73 -24.84 -2.98
CA SER A 10 -36.86 -23.66 -2.87
C SER A 10 -35.84 -23.77 -1.74
N VAL A 11 -36.26 -24.25 -0.56
CA VAL A 11 -35.37 -24.47 0.59
C VAL A 11 -34.34 -25.55 0.28
N GLY A 12 -34.75 -26.66 -0.35
CA GLY A 12 -33.83 -27.73 -0.75
C GLY A 12 -32.76 -27.25 -1.74
N ILE A 13 -33.14 -26.44 -2.73
CA ILE A 13 -32.19 -25.83 -3.68
C ILE A 13 -31.23 -24.89 -2.96
N ALA A 14 -31.72 -24.04 -2.05
CA ALA A 14 -30.88 -23.11 -1.30
C ALA A 14 -29.83 -23.85 -0.44
N ILE A 15 -30.23 -24.91 0.26
CA ILE A 15 -29.32 -25.74 1.07
C ILE A 15 -28.28 -26.44 0.18
N LEU A 16 -28.68 -26.98 -0.96
CA LEU A 16 -27.76 -27.62 -1.91
C LEU A 16 -26.71 -26.63 -2.44
N VAL A 17 -27.14 -25.41 -2.82
CA VAL A 17 -26.22 -24.36 -3.26
C VAL A 17 -25.27 -23.94 -2.14
N ALA A 18 -25.77 -23.80 -0.90
CA ALA A 18 -24.93 -23.47 0.25
C ALA A 18 -23.89 -24.55 0.55
N LEU A 19 -24.26 -25.84 0.46
CA LEU A 19 -23.35 -26.97 0.63
C LEU A 19 -22.30 -27.03 -0.49
N LEU A 20 -22.70 -26.80 -1.74
CA LEU A 20 -21.78 -26.73 -2.88
C LEU A 20 -20.78 -25.57 -2.74
N ARG A 21 -21.21 -24.43 -2.18
CA ARG A 21 -20.33 -23.29 -1.87
C ARG A 21 -19.36 -23.61 -0.72
N LEU A 22 -19.81 -24.31 0.31
CA LEU A 22 -18.98 -24.72 1.45
C LEU A 22 -17.87 -25.71 1.06
N VAL A 23 -18.19 -26.63 0.14
CA VAL A 23 -17.22 -27.63 -0.34
C VAL A 23 -16.28 -27.04 -1.41
N ALA A 24 -16.67 -25.92 -2.05
CA ALA A 24 -15.92 -25.22 -3.09
C ALA A 24 -15.19 -26.18 -4.06
N PRO A 25 -15.90 -27.12 -4.71
CA PRO A 25 -15.26 -28.10 -5.56
C PRO A 25 -14.55 -27.39 -6.71
N ALA A 26 -13.27 -27.74 -6.96
CA ALA A 26 -12.40 -27.09 -7.94
C ALA A 26 -13.02 -26.81 -9.33
N PRO A 27 -13.93 -27.65 -9.88
CA PRO A 27 -14.62 -27.34 -11.14
C PRO A 27 -15.52 -26.11 -11.09
N LEU A 28 -16.19 -25.85 -9.95
CA LEU A 28 -17.06 -24.68 -9.80
C LEU A 28 -16.25 -23.38 -9.70
N GLU A 29 -15.14 -23.39 -8.99
CA GLU A 29 -14.21 -22.25 -8.92
C GLU A 29 -13.60 -21.94 -10.30
N THR A 30 -13.18 -22.99 -11.02
CA THR A 30 -12.68 -22.84 -12.39
C THR A 30 -13.73 -22.24 -13.33
N LEU A 31 -14.99 -22.66 -13.19
CA LEU A 31 -16.09 -22.11 -13.98
C LEU A 31 -16.35 -20.64 -13.63
N ASP A 32 -16.29 -20.28 -12.35
CA ASP A 32 -16.49 -18.90 -11.89
C ASP A 32 -15.40 -17.96 -12.42
N LEU A 33 -14.13 -18.37 -12.33
CA LEU A 33 -12.99 -17.62 -12.89
C LEU A 33 -13.13 -17.44 -14.41
N LYS A 34 -13.54 -18.48 -15.14
CA LYS A 34 -13.77 -18.39 -16.59
C LYS A 34 -14.92 -17.44 -16.93
N LEU A 35 -16.00 -17.46 -16.16
CA LEU A 35 -17.12 -16.53 -16.33
C LEU A 35 -16.70 -15.09 -16.01
N LEU A 36 -15.85 -14.89 -15.01
CA LEU A 36 -15.28 -13.59 -14.69
C LEU A 36 -14.42 -13.05 -15.84
N ASP A 37 -13.51 -13.87 -16.37
CA ASP A 37 -12.68 -13.51 -17.54
C ASP A 37 -13.55 -13.15 -18.75
N PHE A 38 -14.58 -13.95 -19.04
CA PHE A 38 -15.51 -13.70 -20.13
C PHE A 38 -16.25 -12.37 -19.96
N ARG A 39 -16.66 -12.03 -18.72
CA ARG A 39 -17.28 -10.73 -18.40
C ARG A 39 -16.31 -9.58 -18.62
N HIS A 40 -15.03 -9.73 -18.26
CA HIS A 40 -14.01 -8.71 -18.52
C HIS A 40 -13.76 -8.51 -20.02
N GLN A 41 -13.72 -9.59 -20.81
CA GLN A 41 -13.58 -9.52 -22.26
C GLN A 41 -14.79 -8.85 -22.91
N LEU A 42 -16.02 -9.22 -22.50
CA LEU A 42 -17.26 -8.60 -22.99
C LEU A 42 -17.35 -7.10 -22.64
N ARG A 43 -16.89 -6.71 -21.45
CA ARG A 43 -16.84 -5.29 -21.03
C ARG A 43 -15.89 -4.48 -21.92
N GLY A 44 -14.82 -5.12 -22.41
CA GLY A 44 -13.78 -4.49 -23.21
C GLY A 44 -12.82 -3.61 -22.41
N PRO A 45 -11.84 -2.98 -23.10
CA PRO A 45 -10.87 -2.08 -22.47
C PRO A 45 -11.56 -0.79 -22.00
N LEU A 46 -11.26 -0.38 -20.77
CA LEU A 46 -11.65 0.92 -20.23
C LEU A 46 -10.45 1.85 -20.31
N ALA A 47 -10.67 3.08 -20.75
CA ALA A 47 -9.67 4.12 -20.61
C ALA A 47 -9.41 4.36 -19.12
N ALA A 48 -8.14 4.50 -18.74
CA ALA A 48 -7.79 4.95 -17.40
C ALA A 48 -8.33 6.37 -17.21
N GLY A 49 -8.95 6.64 -16.06
CA GLY A 49 -9.34 7.99 -15.68
C GLY A 49 -8.11 8.86 -15.40
N ASN A 50 -8.27 10.17 -15.44
CA ASN A 50 -7.19 11.12 -15.15
C ASN A 50 -7.08 11.47 -13.66
N ASP A 51 -7.90 10.83 -12.82
CA ASP A 51 -8.03 11.16 -11.39
C ASP A 51 -6.99 10.44 -10.52
N VAL A 52 -6.31 9.42 -11.06
CA VAL A 52 -5.34 8.59 -10.35
C VAL A 52 -4.05 8.49 -11.15
N VAL A 53 -2.93 8.79 -10.51
CA VAL A 53 -1.59 8.65 -11.08
C VAL A 53 -0.81 7.67 -10.20
N ILE A 54 -0.16 6.69 -10.84
CA ILE A 54 0.72 5.74 -10.17
C ILE A 54 2.15 6.25 -10.30
N VAL A 55 2.79 6.50 -9.17
CA VAL A 55 4.23 6.80 -9.10
C VAL A 55 4.96 5.48 -8.88
N ALA A 56 5.49 4.90 -9.95
CA ALA A 56 6.18 3.62 -9.90
C ALA A 56 7.65 3.79 -9.49
N ILE A 57 8.19 2.81 -8.78
CA ILE A 57 9.63 2.66 -8.56
C ILE A 57 10.09 1.56 -9.52
N ASP A 58 10.61 1.96 -10.68
CA ASP A 58 10.98 1.09 -11.80
C ASP A 58 12.46 1.23 -12.17
N GLU A 59 12.96 0.37 -13.07
CA GLU A 59 14.37 0.42 -13.52
C GLU A 59 14.84 1.82 -13.96
N PRO A 60 14.09 2.59 -14.77
CA PRO A 60 14.44 3.97 -15.09
C PRO A 60 14.64 4.85 -13.85
N SER A 61 13.69 4.81 -12.92
CA SER A 61 13.77 5.60 -11.68
C SER A 61 14.96 5.18 -10.82
N LEU A 62 15.25 3.88 -10.74
CA LEU A 62 16.40 3.36 -10.00
C LEU A 62 17.74 3.70 -10.66
N ALA A 63 17.78 3.80 -11.98
CA ALA A 63 18.97 4.22 -12.71
C ALA A 63 19.27 5.72 -12.48
N GLU A 64 18.24 6.55 -12.33
CA GLU A 64 18.39 8.00 -12.14
C GLU A 64 18.62 8.38 -10.66
N ILE A 65 17.81 7.84 -9.75
CA ILE A 65 17.80 8.23 -8.33
C ILE A 65 18.76 7.36 -7.52
N GLY A 66 18.99 6.12 -7.96
CA GLY A 66 19.79 5.13 -7.27
C GLY A 66 18.97 3.98 -6.71
N ARG A 67 19.67 3.06 -6.03
CA ARG A 67 19.10 1.78 -5.58
C ARG A 67 18.07 1.98 -4.46
N TRP A 68 16.95 1.27 -4.56
CA TRP A 68 16.00 1.11 -3.47
C TRP A 68 16.58 0.22 -2.34
N PRO A 69 16.24 0.45 -1.05
CA PRO A 69 15.39 1.52 -0.51
C PRO A 69 16.05 2.89 -0.54
N TRP A 70 15.30 3.89 -1.00
CA TRP A 70 15.75 5.28 -0.99
C TRP A 70 15.73 5.87 0.44
N PRO A 71 16.60 6.85 0.73
CA PRO A 71 16.57 7.54 2.01
C PRO A 71 15.24 8.30 2.18
N ARG A 72 14.75 8.40 3.42
CA ARG A 72 13.47 9.09 3.73
C ARG A 72 13.44 10.54 3.27
N THR A 73 14.59 11.21 3.19
CA THR A 73 14.72 12.56 2.63
C THR A 73 14.29 12.63 1.16
N GLN A 74 14.58 11.58 0.38
CA GLN A 74 14.13 11.49 -1.01
C GLN A 74 12.61 11.32 -1.09
N LEU A 75 12.03 10.49 -0.20
CA LEU A 75 10.58 10.32 -0.11
C LEU A 75 9.89 11.61 0.38
N ALA A 76 10.50 12.37 1.27
CA ALA A 76 9.97 13.65 1.74
C ALA A 76 9.87 14.67 0.61
N LYS A 77 10.89 14.73 -0.26
CA LYS A 77 10.87 15.56 -1.48
C LYS A 77 9.77 15.14 -2.44
N LEU A 78 9.56 13.83 -2.62
CA LEU A 78 8.46 13.31 -3.43
C LEU A 78 7.10 13.79 -2.90
N VAL A 79 6.86 13.69 -1.60
CA VAL A 79 5.62 14.19 -0.97
C VAL A 79 5.44 15.69 -1.18
N GLY A 80 6.51 16.46 -1.01
CA GLY A 80 6.50 17.90 -1.26
C GLY A 80 6.07 18.22 -2.70
N GLY A 81 6.74 17.63 -3.69
CA GLY A 81 6.43 17.84 -5.10
C GLY A 81 5.01 17.43 -5.49
N LEU A 82 4.52 16.31 -4.96
CA LEU A 82 3.13 15.89 -5.18
C LEU A 82 2.12 16.86 -4.55
N THR A 83 2.43 17.36 -3.34
CA THR A 83 1.58 18.34 -2.64
C THR A 83 1.49 19.65 -3.42
N GLU A 84 2.63 20.13 -3.93
CA GLU A 84 2.71 21.32 -4.79
C GLU A 84 1.97 21.14 -6.12
N ALA A 85 2.00 19.93 -6.68
CA ALA A 85 1.24 19.56 -7.88
C ALA A 85 -0.29 19.51 -7.63
N GLY A 86 -0.76 19.70 -6.39
CA GLY A 86 -2.18 19.82 -6.08
C GLY A 86 -2.92 18.49 -5.92
N VAL A 87 -2.22 17.38 -5.71
CA VAL A 87 -2.88 16.08 -5.48
C VAL A 87 -3.76 16.13 -4.23
N SER A 88 -4.92 15.48 -4.27
CA SER A 88 -5.87 15.48 -3.14
C SER A 88 -5.48 14.48 -2.04
N VAL A 89 -4.93 13.32 -2.41
CA VAL A 89 -4.53 12.24 -1.50
C VAL A 89 -3.26 11.58 -2.04
N ILE A 90 -2.36 11.18 -1.15
CA ILE A 90 -1.13 10.44 -1.46
C ILE A 90 -1.18 9.10 -0.72
N GLY A 91 -1.30 8.00 -1.46
CA GLY A 91 -1.23 6.65 -0.90
C GLY A 91 0.17 6.07 -1.05
N PHE A 92 0.74 5.57 0.05
CA PHE A 92 1.98 4.79 0.01
C PHE A 92 1.67 3.29 0.09
N ASP A 93 2.01 2.57 -0.98
CA ASP A 93 2.09 1.10 -0.99
C ASP A 93 3.50 0.64 -0.59
N VAL A 94 4.00 1.19 0.52
CA VAL A 94 5.30 0.86 1.11
C VAL A 94 5.13 0.86 2.63
N VAL A 95 5.66 -0.18 3.27
CA VAL A 95 5.67 -0.29 4.73
C VAL A 95 6.96 0.34 5.28
N PHE A 96 6.81 1.17 6.31
CA PHE A 96 7.91 1.83 7.02
C PHE A 96 8.08 1.24 8.42
N ASP A 97 8.42 -0.05 8.48
CA ASP A 97 8.58 -0.83 9.72
C ASP A 97 9.97 -0.70 10.36
N GLN A 98 10.95 -0.25 9.58
CA GLN A 98 12.32 -0.04 10.02
C GLN A 98 12.76 1.43 9.89
N PRO A 99 13.69 1.88 10.75
CA PRO A 99 14.34 3.18 10.62
C PRO A 99 15.01 3.36 9.26
N ASP A 100 15.29 4.62 8.90
CA ASP A 100 15.98 4.96 7.65
C ASP A 100 17.23 4.09 7.41
N PRO A 101 17.32 3.38 6.27
CA PRO A 101 18.47 2.51 6.00
C PRO A 101 19.74 3.29 5.66
N GLY A 102 19.63 4.59 5.33
CA GLY A 102 20.75 5.44 4.94
C GLY A 102 21.54 6.01 6.13
N VAL A 103 20.99 5.96 7.35
CA VAL A 103 21.61 6.55 8.54
C VAL A 103 21.40 5.64 9.76
N ASP A 104 22.49 5.13 10.33
CA ASP A 104 22.45 4.46 11.64
C ASP A 104 22.38 5.50 12.78
N LEU A 105 21.19 6.07 12.95
CA LEU A 105 20.92 7.07 13.99
C LEU A 105 21.18 6.52 15.40
N LYS A 106 21.09 5.21 15.62
CA LYS A 106 21.34 4.59 16.93
C LYS A 106 22.82 4.70 17.28
N THR A 107 23.70 4.35 16.36
CA THR A 107 25.15 4.48 16.55
C THR A 107 25.58 5.93 16.65
N LEU A 108 24.99 6.83 15.85
CA LEU A 108 25.29 8.26 15.93
C LEU A 108 24.84 8.88 17.26
N ARG A 109 23.65 8.52 17.77
CA ARG A 109 23.16 8.96 19.09
C ARG A 109 24.05 8.45 20.22
N ALA A 110 24.50 7.20 20.15
CA ALA A 110 25.45 6.64 21.13
C ALA A 110 26.80 7.39 21.11
N ALA A 111 27.32 7.69 19.92
CA ALA A 111 28.55 8.45 19.75
C ALA A 111 28.43 9.90 20.26
N ALA A 112 27.29 10.56 20.01
CA ALA A 112 27.03 11.91 20.51
C ALA A 112 26.90 11.95 22.05
N ALA A 113 26.27 10.94 22.65
CA ALA A 113 26.17 10.83 24.10
C ALA A 113 27.54 10.59 24.78
N ALA A 114 28.46 9.90 24.10
CA ALA A 114 29.81 9.65 24.59
C ALA A 114 30.76 10.85 24.45
N ALA A 115 30.42 11.85 23.63
CA ALA A 115 31.22 13.05 23.39
C ALA A 115 30.37 14.33 23.44
N PRO A 116 29.84 14.71 24.62
CA PRO A 116 28.89 15.82 24.78
C PRO A 116 29.46 17.22 24.47
N GLU A 117 30.79 17.36 24.39
CA GLU A 117 31.51 18.61 24.08
C GLU A 117 31.42 19.01 22.59
N ARG A 118 30.85 18.17 21.72
CA ARG A 118 30.69 18.47 20.29
C ARG A 118 29.25 18.96 20.00
N PRO A 119 29.04 19.80 18.96
CA PRO A 119 27.71 20.13 18.43
C PRO A 119 27.01 18.90 17.77
N ALA A 120 27.43 17.68 18.12
CA ALA A 120 26.94 16.43 17.59
C ALA A 120 25.44 16.25 17.83
N ARG A 121 24.89 16.81 18.91
CA ARG A 121 23.46 16.78 19.18
C ARG A 121 22.67 17.62 18.16
N ASP A 122 23.14 18.83 17.87
CA ASP A 122 22.49 19.71 16.89
C ASP A 122 22.58 19.13 15.46
N LEU A 123 23.64 18.37 15.18
CA LEU A 123 23.79 17.65 13.91
C LEU A 123 22.89 16.42 13.80
N LEU A 124 22.48 15.80 14.92
CA LEU A 124 21.58 14.64 14.89
C LEU A 124 20.18 15.03 14.42
N ASP A 125 19.69 16.19 14.84
CA ASP A 125 18.37 16.70 14.41
C ASP A 125 18.36 17.04 12.91
N VAL A 126 19.50 17.44 12.35
CA VAL A 126 19.67 17.71 10.91
C VAL A 126 19.72 16.42 10.08
N VAL A 127 20.17 15.31 10.70
CA VAL A 127 20.43 14.04 10.01
C VAL A 127 19.28 13.03 10.22
N ASP A 128 18.26 13.36 11.01
CA ASP A 128 17.09 12.50 11.21
C ASP A 128 16.18 12.51 9.96
N ASN A 129 16.46 11.58 9.05
CA ASN A 129 15.73 11.42 7.81
C ASN A 129 14.27 11.00 8.05
N ASP A 130 14.00 10.18 9.08
CA ASP A 130 12.67 9.71 9.42
C ASP A 130 11.79 10.89 9.90
N GLU A 131 12.33 11.78 10.73
CA GLU A 131 11.62 12.97 11.18
C GLU A 131 11.33 13.93 10.02
N GLN A 132 12.23 14.07 9.04
CA GLN A 132 12.00 14.88 7.84
C GLN A 132 10.82 14.34 7.00
N LEU A 133 10.72 13.03 6.85
CA LEU A 133 9.58 12.42 6.15
C LEU A 133 8.28 12.56 6.95
N ALA A 134 8.34 12.34 8.27
CA ALA A 134 7.19 12.52 9.14
C ALA A 134 6.68 13.98 9.11
N ALA A 135 7.59 14.95 9.09
CA ALA A 135 7.26 16.36 8.93
C ALA A 135 6.59 16.65 7.57
N ALA A 136 7.10 16.07 6.47
CA ALA A 136 6.47 16.20 5.15
C ALA A 136 5.07 15.59 5.10
N PHE A 137 4.86 14.43 5.75
CA PHE A 137 3.53 13.82 5.87
C PHE A 137 2.56 14.75 6.61
N ARG A 138 2.97 15.27 7.77
CA ARG A 138 2.15 16.21 8.56
C ARG A 138 1.87 17.51 7.81
N ALA A 139 2.88 18.06 7.13
CA ALA A 139 2.75 19.30 6.37
C ALA A 139 1.79 19.16 5.18
N SER A 140 1.83 18.03 4.48
CA SER A 140 0.88 17.78 3.38
C SER A 140 -0.54 17.56 3.90
N GLY A 141 -0.71 16.85 5.02
CA GLY A 141 -2.02 16.49 5.58
C GLY A 141 -2.85 15.56 4.67
N ARG A 142 -2.23 14.96 3.65
CA ARG A 142 -2.89 14.20 2.56
C ARG A 142 -2.40 12.77 2.43
N VAL A 143 -1.48 12.35 3.30
CA VAL A 143 -0.81 11.04 3.21
C VAL A 143 -1.60 9.96 3.93
N VAL A 144 -1.78 8.84 3.25
CA VAL A 144 -2.34 7.60 3.79
C VAL A 144 -1.28 6.51 3.68
N LEU A 145 -0.99 5.87 4.81
CA LEU A 145 0.00 4.79 4.89
C LEU A 145 -0.67 3.43 4.80
N GLY A 146 -0.01 2.49 4.11
CA GLY A 146 -0.38 1.08 4.15
C GLY A 146 -0.24 0.52 5.57
N HIS A 147 -1.17 -0.37 5.93
CA HIS A 147 -1.09 -1.17 7.16
C HIS A 147 -1.14 -2.64 6.77
N PHE A 148 -0.26 -3.45 7.35
CA PHE A 148 -0.23 -4.89 7.12
C PHE A 148 -1.03 -5.61 8.21
N PHE A 149 -1.95 -6.49 7.81
CA PHE A 149 -2.70 -7.34 8.73
C PHE A 149 -2.00 -8.70 8.81
N GLU A 150 -1.50 -9.07 9.98
CA GLU A 150 -1.11 -10.46 10.25
C GLU A 150 -2.35 -11.24 10.70
N PHE A 151 -2.80 -12.16 9.84
CA PHE A 151 -3.81 -13.15 10.22
C PHE A 151 -3.07 -14.38 10.76
N GLY A 152 -3.09 -14.53 12.10
CA GLY A 152 -2.59 -15.71 12.80
C GLY A 152 -3.59 -16.86 12.85
#